data_AF-A0A553AKW3-F1
#
_entry.id   AF-A0A553AKW3-F1
#
_cell.length_a   1.000
_cell.length_b   1.000
_cell.length_c   1.000
_cell.angle_alpha   90.00
_cell.angle_beta   90.00
_cell.angle_gamma   90.00
#
_symmetry.space_group_name_H-M   'P 1'
#
loop_
_entity.id
_entity.type
_entity.pdbx_description
1 polymer ?
#
loop_
_entity_poly.entity_id
_entity_poly.type
_entity_poly.pdbx_seq_one_letter_code
_entity_poly.pdbx_strand_id
1 'polypeptide(L)'
;MTRPSISSSLLAASLVVLGACAPAPAPVGYQYLSTPTLWGELSRASDTKEIMLIESELAVRGQTRSPDGTEYIGRRTAGTVGRTTYSRMVDNMAAGSGASPSNDKDCSDFSSGAAAQRFFIAEGGPTRDPHRLDGDGDGNACDWGRSLSSSVSNYRR
;
A
#
# COMPACT_ATOMS: atom_id res chain seq x y z
N MET A 1 5.62 26.85 -71.18
CA MET A 1 4.72 26.47 -70.06
C MET A 1 5.45 25.44 -69.22
N THR A 2 5.85 25.82 -68.02
CA THR A 2 6.66 25.07 -67.05
C THR A 2 5.77 24.34 -66.05
N ARG A 3 6.00 23.04 -65.80
CA ARG A 3 5.73 22.40 -64.49
C ARG A 3 6.74 21.27 -64.24
N PRO A 4 7.53 21.33 -63.16
CA PRO A 4 8.40 20.23 -62.73
C PRO A 4 7.64 19.18 -61.91
N SER A 5 8.16 17.95 -61.98
CA SER A 5 7.77 16.77 -61.19
C SER A 5 8.30 16.91 -59.76
N ILE A 6 7.45 16.65 -58.75
CA ILE A 6 7.85 16.46 -57.35
C ILE A 6 7.23 15.14 -56.92
N SER A 7 8.04 14.08 -56.78
CA SER A 7 7.63 12.83 -56.17
C SER A 7 8.19 12.75 -54.76
N SER A 8 7.27 12.54 -53.82
CA SER A 8 7.41 12.70 -52.38
C SER A 8 8.50 11.84 -51.73
N SER A 9 9.34 12.50 -50.93
CA SER A 9 10.28 11.89 -50.00
C SER A 9 9.54 11.14 -48.89
N LEU A 10 9.82 9.85 -48.73
CA LEU A 10 9.46 9.08 -47.54
C LEU A 10 10.40 9.48 -46.39
N LEU A 11 9.89 10.26 -45.43
CA LEU A 11 10.56 10.44 -44.14
C LEU A 11 10.00 9.41 -43.16
N ALA A 12 10.79 8.37 -42.91
CA ALA A 12 10.57 7.47 -41.79
C ALA A 12 10.74 8.27 -40.49
N ALA A 13 9.62 8.58 -39.83
CA ALA A 13 9.63 9.13 -38.48
C ALA A 13 9.96 8.01 -37.49
N SER A 14 11.25 7.83 -37.20
CA SER A 14 11.70 7.03 -36.07
C SER A 14 11.17 7.65 -34.78
N LEU A 15 10.11 7.05 -34.20
CA LEU A 15 9.71 7.33 -32.83
C LEU A 15 10.81 6.83 -31.89
N VAL A 16 11.66 7.74 -31.44
CA VAL A 16 12.52 7.51 -30.28
C VAL A 16 11.61 7.50 -29.06
N VAL A 17 11.31 6.32 -28.53
CA VAL A 17 10.70 6.18 -27.21
C VAL A 17 11.74 6.60 -26.18
N LEU A 18 11.66 7.85 -25.72
CA LEU A 18 12.40 8.31 -24.56
C LEU A 18 11.82 7.60 -23.33
N GLY A 19 12.49 6.55 -22.88
CA GLY A 19 12.25 5.96 -21.58
C GLY A 19 12.57 6.98 -20.49
N ALA A 20 11.54 7.70 -20.02
CA ALA A 20 11.65 8.51 -18.83
C ALA A 20 11.77 7.58 -17.63
N CYS A 21 12.98 7.42 -17.08
CA CYS A 21 13.12 7.00 -15.69
C CYS A 21 12.49 8.09 -14.82
N ALA A 22 11.22 7.93 -14.45
CA ALA A 22 10.65 8.73 -13.38
C ALA A 22 11.46 8.43 -12.10
N PRO A 23 11.93 9.47 -11.36
CA PRO A 23 12.57 9.24 -10.08
C PRO A 23 11.59 8.46 -9.19
N ALA A 24 12.09 7.45 -8.48
CA ALA A 24 11.30 6.77 -7.46
C ALA A 24 10.69 7.85 -6.56
N PRO A 25 9.36 7.87 -6.36
CA PRO A 25 8.75 8.89 -5.52
C PRO A 25 9.42 8.82 -4.14
N ALA A 26 9.81 9.99 -3.60
CA ALA A 26 10.21 10.08 -2.21
C ALA A 26 9.13 9.43 -1.33
N PRO A 27 9.47 8.82 -0.18
CA PRO A 27 8.47 8.24 0.69
C PRO A 27 7.47 9.32 1.08
N VAL A 28 6.28 9.25 0.47
CA VAL A 28 5.20 10.20 0.71
C VAL A 28 4.72 9.93 2.12
N GLY A 29 4.84 10.94 2.99
CA GLY A 29 4.23 10.90 4.30
C GLY A 29 2.71 11.02 4.16
N TYR A 30 2.01 9.92 3.85
CA TYR A 30 0.55 9.89 3.64
C TYR A 30 -0.21 10.51 4.82
N GLN A 31 0.35 10.44 6.03
CA GLN A 31 -0.15 11.10 7.24
C GLN A 31 -0.30 12.62 7.15
N TYR A 32 0.44 13.28 6.24
CA TYR A 32 0.37 14.73 6.03
C TYR A 32 -0.57 15.12 4.89
N LEU A 33 -1.09 14.15 4.11
CA LEU A 33 -2.02 14.43 3.02
C LEU A 33 -3.44 14.63 3.54
N SER A 34 -4.26 15.37 2.81
CA SER A 34 -5.69 15.52 3.13
C SER A 34 -6.45 14.22 2.83
N THR A 35 -7.60 13.99 3.48
CA THR A 35 -8.43 12.80 3.22
C THR A 35 -8.88 12.69 1.75
N PRO A 36 -9.35 13.78 1.08
CA PRO A 36 -9.64 13.73 -0.36
C PRO A 36 -8.42 13.35 -1.21
N THR A 37 -7.23 13.89 -0.87
CA THR A 37 -5.99 13.54 -1.58
C THR A 37 -5.67 12.07 -1.41
N LEU A 38 -5.79 11.52 -0.20
CA LEU A 38 -5.54 10.10 0.05
C LEU A 38 -6.42 9.18 -0.78
N TRP A 39 -7.71 9.48 -0.94
CA TRP A 39 -8.58 8.70 -1.81
C TRP A 39 -8.13 8.74 -3.28
N GLY A 40 -7.70 9.91 -3.75
CA GLY A 40 -7.15 10.07 -5.11
C GLY A 40 -5.84 9.30 -5.32
N GLU A 41 -4.94 9.32 -4.32
CA GLU A 41 -3.72 8.49 -4.31
C GLU A 41 -4.08 7.01 -4.30
N LEU A 42 -5.07 6.61 -3.48
CA LEU A 42 -5.52 5.22 -3.40
C LEU A 42 -5.91 4.74 -4.79
N SER A 43 -6.79 5.45 -5.50
CA SER A 43 -7.25 5.05 -6.83
C SER A 43 -6.15 4.82 -7.86
N ARG A 44 -4.99 5.47 -7.69
CA ARG A 44 -3.86 5.44 -8.65
C ARG A 44 -2.73 4.51 -8.22
N ALA A 45 -2.61 4.26 -6.92
CA ALA A 45 -1.58 3.40 -6.35
C ALA A 45 -1.60 2.01 -7.01
N SER A 46 -0.42 1.50 -7.35
CA SER A 46 -0.25 0.16 -7.94
C SER A 46 0.65 -0.74 -7.11
N ASP A 47 1.53 -0.15 -6.30
CA ASP A 47 2.34 -0.88 -5.34
C ASP A 47 1.49 -1.34 -4.14
N THR A 48 1.67 -2.59 -3.72
CA THR A 48 0.85 -3.15 -2.62
C THR A 48 1.16 -2.48 -1.28
N LYS A 49 2.44 -2.15 -1.02
CA LYS A 49 2.84 -1.51 0.23
C LYS A 49 2.31 -0.09 0.32
N GLU A 50 2.33 0.64 -0.79
CA GLU A 50 1.66 1.94 -0.92
C GLU A 50 0.16 1.85 -0.65
N ILE A 51 -0.55 0.90 -1.27
CA ILE A 51 -1.99 0.71 -1.03
C ILE A 51 -2.27 0.45 0.46
N MET A 52 -1.48 -0.44 1.09
CA MET A 52 -1.62 -0.74 2.51
C MET A 52 -1.39 0.49 3.41
N LEU A 53 -0.42 1.36 3.09
CA LEU A 53 -0.19 2.61 3.83
C LEU A 53 -1.35 3.59 3.68
N ILE A 54 -1.84 3.79 2.46
CA ILE A 54 -2.95 4.72 2.20
C ILE A 54 -4.23 4.22 2.87
N GLU A 55 -4.56 2.94 2.72
CA GLU A 55 -5.75 2.34 3.33
C GLU A 55 -5.70 2.40 4.86
N SER A 56 -4.55 2.09 5.47
CA SER A 56 -4.41 2.16 6.92
C SER A 56 -4.46 3.60 7.45
N GLU A 57 -3.91 4.58 6.74
CA GLU A 57 -4.05 6.00 7.06
C GLU A 57 -5.52 6.46 6.97
N LEU A 58 -6.24 6.08 5.91
CA LEU A 58 -7.67 6.38 5.76
C LEU A 58 -8.48 5.77 6.90
N ALA A 59 -8.20 4.51 7.28
CA ALA A 59 -8.89 3.85 8.38
C ALA A 59 -8.59 4.49 9.75
N VAL A 60 -7.35 4.96 10.00
CA VAL A 60 -7.04 5.75 11.21
C VAL A 60 -7.90 7.01 11.30
N ARG A 61 -8.26 7.60 10.16
CA ARG A 61 -9.17 8.76 10.08
C ARG A 61 -10.65 8.40 10.11
N GLY A 62 -10.98 7.14 10.40
CA GLY A 62 -12.36 6.63 10.43
C GLY A 62 -13.02 6.57 9.05
N GLN A 63 -12.25 6.64 7.96
CA GLN A 63 -12.77 6.53 6.61
C GLN A 63 -12.81 5.06 6.22
N THR A 64 -13.85 4.66 5.48
CA THR A 64 -13.97 3.29 4.94
C THR A 64 -14.35 3.28 3.46
N ARG A 65 -14.93 4.38 2.96
CA ARG A 65 -15.39 4.56 1.58
C ARG A 65 -15.07 5.98 1.11
N SER A 66 -14.75 6.14 -0.17
CA SER A 66 -14.55 7.46 -0.77
C SER A 66 -15.86 8.27 -0.83
N PRO A 67 -15.78 9.61 -0.88
CA PRO A 67 -16.97 10.46 -0.95
C PRO A 67 -17.86 10.21 -2.19
N ASP A 68 -17.26 9.86 -3.33
CA ASP A 68 -17.98 9.50 -4.57
C ASP A 68 -18.47 8.05 -4.58
N GLY A 69 -18.09 7.27 -3.57
CA GLY A 69 -18.50 5.89 -3.36
C GLY A 69 -17.89 4.88 -4.32
N THR A 70 -16.92 5.27 -5.16
CA THR A 70 -16.27 4.40 -6.16
C THR A 70 -15.12 3.58 -5.59
N GLU A 71 -14.57 4.00 -4.44
CA GLU A 71 -13.47 3.34 -3.74
C GLU A 71 -13.85 3.01 -2.29
N TYR A 72 -13.19 1.99 -1.75
CA TYR A 72 -13.32 1.59 -0.36
C TYR A 72 -12.07 0.83 0.11
N ILE A 73 -11.83 0.90 1.42
CA ILE A 73 -10.70 0.20 2.05
C ILE A 73 -10.90 -1.31 1.91
N GLY A 74 -9.86 -2.02 1.49
CA GLY A 74 -9.88 -3.47 1.37
C GLY A 74 -10.30 -3.97 -0.01
N ARG A 75 -10.67 -3.08 -0.94
CA ARG A 75 -10.99 -3.48 -2.33
C ARG A 75 -9.88 -4.31 -2.96
N ARG A 76 -8.61 -3.99 -2.65
CA ARG A 76 -7.43 -4.64 -3.22
C ARG A 76 -6.61 -5.46 -2.23
N THR A 77 -6.71 -5.16 -0.93
CA THR A 77 -5.91 -5.80 0.11
C THR A 77 -6.68 -6.82 0.93
N ALA A 78 -8.02 -6.79 0.99
CA ALA A 78 -8.76 -7.77 1.79
C ALA A 78 -8.55 -9.22 1.33
N GLY A 79 -8.09 -9.41 0.09
CA GLY A 79 -7.67 -10.71 -0.41
C GLY A 79 -6.46 -11.30 0.30
N THR A 80 -5.65 -10.52 1.02
CA THR A 80 -4.50 -11.02 1.79
C THR A 80 -4.89 -11.61 3.15
N VAL A 81 -6.07 -11.28 3.66
CA VAL A 81 -6.50 -11.66 5.02
C VAL A 81 -6.47 -13.18 5.20
N GLY A 82 -5.69 -13.64 6.18
CA GLY A 82 -5.47 -15.05 6.51
C GLY A 82 -4.63 -15.83 5.50
N ARG A 83 -4.04 -15.19 4.49
CA ARG A 83 -3.13 -15.83 3.52
C ARG A 83 -1.70 -15.64 3.95
N THR A 84 -1.13 -16.64 4.63
CA THR A 84 0.29 -16.67 4.98
C THR A 84 1.19 -16.50 3.75
N THR A 85 1.67 -15.27 3.55
CA THR A 85 2.52 -14.85 2.44
C THR A 85 3.96 -14.64 2.91
N TYR A 86 4.14 -14.29 4.18
CA TYR A 86 5.42 -14.04 4.82
C TYR A 86 5.73 -15.16 5.81
N SER A 87 6.89 -15.80 5.66
CA SER A 87 7.30 -16.88 6.56
C SER A 87 7.75 -16.30 7.90
N ARG A 88 6.90 -16.40 8.92
CA ARG A 88 7.22 -16.05 10.32
C ARG A 88 7.86 -17.20 11.10
N MET A 89 8.03 -18.35 10.45
CA MET A 89 8.65 -19.53 11.07
C MET A 89 10.11 -19.29 11.48
N VAL A 90 10.82 -18.35 10.85
CA VAL A 90 12.19 -17.98 11.24
C VAL A 90 12.24 -16.94 12.36
N ASP A 91 11.26 -16.04 12.45
CA ASP A 91 11.20 -15.01 13.48
C ASP A 91 10.81 -15.60 14.86
N ASN A 92 10.04 -16.68 14.87
CA ASN A 92 9.68 -17.41 16.10
C ASN A 92 10.84 -18.22 16.71
N MET A 93 11.87 -18.59 15.92
CA MET A 93 13.12 -19.18 16.45
C MET A 93 14.15 -18.12 16.84
N ALA A 94 14.02 -16.89 16.33
CA ALA A 94 14.84 -15.73 16.68
C ALA A 94 14.18 -14.82 17.72
N ALA A 95 13.14 -15.29 18.42
CA ALA A 95 12.29 -14.56 19.37
C ALA A 95 13.00 -14.08 20.66
N GLY A 96 14.30 -13.78 20.59
CA GLY A 96 15.08 -13.24 21.68
C GLY A 96 16.05 -12.11 21.32
N SER A 97 16.09 -11.55 20.09
CA SER A 97 17.17 -10.57 19.78
C SER A 97 16.89 -9.49 18.72
N GLY A 98 15.66 -9.31 18.23
CA GLY A 98 15.37 -8.36 17.15
C GLY A 98 15.00 -6.94 17.59
N ALA A 99 14.16 -6.81 18.62
CA ALA A 99 13.81 -5.54 19.24
C ALA A 99 14.54 -5.42 20.58
N SER A 100 15.19 -4.29 20.85
CA SER A 100 15.60 -3.97 22.22
C SER A 100 14.31 -3.98 23.06
N PRO A 101 14.22 -4.73 24.17
CA PRO A 101 12.98 -4.87 24.95
C PRO A 101 12.44 -3.53 25.48
N SER A 102 13.22 -2.46 25.41
CA SER A 102 12.80 -1.09 25.71
C SER A 102 11.92 -0.41 24.66
N ASN A 103 11.88 -0.91 23.41
CA ASN A 103 11.17 -0.28 22.28
C ASN A 103 10.25 -1.25 21.52
N ASP A 104 10.00 -2.45 22.04
CA ASP A 104 9.07 -3.38 21.40
C ASP A 104 7.63 -2.84 21.44
N LYS A 105 6.81 -3.28 20.49
CA LYS A 105 5.41 -2.86 20.37
C LYS A 105 4.52 -4.07 20.23
N ASP A 106 3.50 -4.11 21.06
CA ASP A 106 2.46 -5.14 21.02
C ASP A 106 1.16 -4.57 20.42
N CYS A 107 0.25 -5.45 19.99
CA CYS A 107 -1.05 -5.05 19.47
C CYS A 107 -1.87 -4.17 20.43
N SER A 108 -1.69 -4.34 21.74
CA SER A 108 -2.34 -3.51 22.77
C SER A 108 -1.82 -2.08 22.86
N ASP A 109 -0.66 -1.77 22.27
CA ASP A 109 -0.09 -0.42 22.26
C ASP A 109 -0.75 0.51 21.24
N PHE A 110 -1.59 -0.04 20.36
CA PHE A 110 -2.24 0.70 19.29
C PHE A 110 -3.73 0.85 19.57
N SER A 111 -4.27 2.03 19.29
CA SER A 111 -5.71 2.31 19.43
C SER A 111 -6.58 1.58 18.41
N SER A 112 -5.98 1.06 17.33
CA SER A 112 -6.67 0.33 16.27
C SER A 112 -5.70 -0.54 15.46
N GLY A 113 -6.24 -1.58 14.81
CA GLY A 113 -5.46 -2.39 13.84
C GLY A 113 -4.89 -1.56 12.69
N ALA A 114 -5.59 -0.50 12.26
CA ALA A 114 -5.09 0.44 11.25
C ALA A 114 -3.84 1.20 11.73
N ALA A 115 -3.83 1.65 12.99
CA ALA A 115 -2.66 2.31 13.58
C ALA A 115 -1.48 1.33 13.71
N ALA A 116 -1.75 0.08 14.12
CA ALA A 116 -0.75 -0.99 14.16
C ALA A 116 -0.17 -1.28 12.77
N GLN A 117 -1.02 -1.37 11.73
CA GLN A 117 -0.59 -1.61 10.36
C GLN A 117 0.35 -0.52 9.84
N ARG A 118 0.03 0.76 10.08
CA ARG A 118 0.91 1.88 9.68
C ARG A 118 2.28 1.76 10.31
N PHE A 119 2.33 1.48 11.61
CA PHE A 119 3.57 1.29 12.34
C PHE A 119 4.36 0.08 11.81
N PHE A 120 3.70 -1.06 11.68
CA PHE A 120 4.27 -2.29 11.15
C PHE A 120 4.95 -2.09 9.78
N ILE A 121 4.28 -1.39 8.85
CA ILE A 121 4.84 -1.11 7.53
C ILE A 121 6.05 -0.15 7.61
N ALA A 122 5.99 0.85 8.50
CA ALA A 122 7.07 1.81 8.72
C ALA A 122 8.34 1.14 9.30
N GLU A 123 8.19 0.14 10.16
CA GLU A 123 9.29 -0.63 10.77
C GLU A 123 9.86 -1.74 9.85
N GLY A 124 9.38 -1.83 8.61
CA GLY A 124 9.90 -2.74 7.58
C GLY A 124 8.96 -3.87 7.18
N GLY A 125 7.74 -3.89 7.73
CA GLY A 125 6.67 -4.75 7.25
C GLY A 125 6.31 -4.48 5.78
N PRO A 126 5.67 -5.45 5.10
CA PRO A 126 5.35 -6.78 5.60
C PRO A 126 6.52 -7.78 5.52
N THR A 127 7.62 -7.42 4.86
CA THR A 127 8.79 -8.29 4.71
C THR A 127 9.46 -8.63 6.04
N ARG A 128 9.59 -7.66 6.94
CA ARG A 128 10.17 -7.85 8.28
C ARG A 128 9.12 -7.60 9.34
N ASP A 129 9.12 -8.40 10.39
CA ASP A 129 8.23 -8.23 11.53
C ASP A 129 9.02 -8.18 12.86
N PRO A 130 9.82 -7.11 13.08
CA PRO A 130 10.67 -7.01 14.27
C PRO A 130 9.87 -6.93 15.59
N HIS A 131 8.61 -6.52 15.50
CA HIS A 131 7.67 -6.36 16.62
C HIS A 131 6.65 -7.49 16.72
N ARG A 132 6.74 -8.51 15.84
CA ARG A 132 5.86 -9.69 15.84
C ARG A 132 4.37 -9.34 15.78
N LEU A 133 4.03 -8.26 15.09
CA LEU A 133 2.66 -7.75 14.98
C LEU A 133 1.82 -8.53 13.94
N ASP A 134 2.46 -9.25 13.02
CA ASP A 134 1.85 -10.06 11.96
C ASP A 134 2.29 -11.53 12.12
N GLY A 135 1.80 -12.15 13.20
CA GLY A 135 2.21 -13.50 13.61
C GLY A 135 1.74 -14.63 12.68
N ASP A 136 0.65 -14.44 11.93
CA ASP A 136 0.16 -15.40 10.94
C ASP A 136 0.78 -15.18 9.55
N GLY A 137 1.50 -14.07 9.36
CA GLY A 137 2.30 -13.78 8.19
C GLY A 137 1.45 -13.42 6.98
N ASP A 138 0.25 -12.89 7.19
CA ASP A 138 -0.66 -12.52 6.11
C ASP A 138 -0.41 -11.10 5.56
N GLY A 139 0.51 -10.36 6.20
CA GLY A 139 0.87 -8.99 5.87
C GLY A 139 -0.01 -7.94 6.56
N ASN A 140 -0.92 -8.35 7.43
CA ASN A 140 -1.84 -7.51 8.18
C ASN A 140 -1.56 -7.62 9.68
N ALA A 141 -0.97 -6.58 10.25
CA ALA A 141 -0.69 -6.51 11.67
C ALA A 141 -1.96 -6.53 12.53
N CYS A 142 -1.92 -7.32 13.61
CA CYS A 142 -2.93 -7.36 14.65
C CYS A 142 -4.35 -7.56 14.08
N ASP A 143 -5.30 -6.67 14.40
CA ASP A 143 -6.68 -6.75 13.93
C ASP A 143 -6.91 -6.10 12.55
N TRP A 144 -5.87 -5.68 11.82
CA TRP A 144 -6.05 -4.98 10.54
C TRP A 144 -6.82 -5.81 9.50
N GLY A 145 -6.54 -7.11 9.38
CA GLY A 145 -7.27 -8.00 8.47
C GLY A 145 -8.76 -8.09 8.79
N ARG A 146 -9.15 -7.97 10.07
CA ARG A 146 -10.55 -7.89 10.49
C ARG A 146 -11.19 -6.57 10.05
N SER A 147 -10.46 -5.44 10.15
CA SER A 147 -10.93 -4.13 9.67
C SER A 147 -11.17 -4.13 8.16
N LEU A 148 -10.23 -4.70 7.38
CA LEU A 148 -10.40 -4.88 5.93
C LEU A 148 -11.66 -5.70 5.61
N SER A 149 -11.80 -6.89 6.22
CA SER A 149 -12.96 -7.77 6.00
C SER A 149 -14.29 -7.09 6.36
N SER A 150 -14.30 -6.28 7.42
CA SER A 150 -15.48 -5.53 7.85
C SER A 150 -15.85 -4.42 6.85
N SER A 151 -14.85 -3.67 6.37
CA SER A 151 -15.03 -2.63 5.35
C SER A 151 -15.65 -3.21 4.06
N VAL A 152 -15.09 -4.33 3.56
CA VAL A 152 -15.62 -5.00 2.36
C VAL A 152 -17.06 -5.48 2.57
N SER A 153 -17.36 -6.05 3.75
CA SER A 153 -18.71 -6.51 4.08
C SER A 153 -19.71 -5.36 4.11
N ASN A 154 -19.33 -4.21 4.65
CA ASN A 154 -20.18 -3.03 4.70
C ASN A 154 -20.41 -2.41 3.31
N TYR A 155 -19.39 -2.40 2.45
CA TYR A 155 -19.52 -1.89 1.08
C TYR A 155 -20.46 -2.73 0.21
N ARG A 156 -20.53 -4.05 0.47
CA ARG A 156 -21.36 -5.00 -0.30
C ARG A 156 -22.83 -5.07 0.15
N ARG A 157 -23.18 -4.43 1.27
CA ARG A 157 -24.56 -4.34 1.77
C ARG A 157 -25.29 -3.22 1.04
#